data_AF-A0A1V1X150-F1
#
_entry.id   AF-A0A1V1X150-F1
#
_cell.length_a   1.000
_cell.length_b   1.000
_cell.length_c   1.000
_cell.angle_alpha   90.00
_cell.angle_beta   90.00
_cell.angle_gamma   90.00
#
_symmetry.space_group_name_H-M   'P 1'
#
loop_
_entity.id
_entity.type
_entity.pdbx_description
1 polymer ?
#
loop_
_entity_poly.entity_id
_entity_poly.type
_entity_poly.pdbx_seq_one_letter_code
_entity_poly.pdbx_strand_id
1 'polypeptide(L)'
;MNPDINVNLKDSIQIMSSRGPEITGKFIADMIKSGNIEWDVVRMNQFIYQHVAEQLDDPNWGEKHLVNFEEVEGFKQTQKSFIIDDPVYRKQTGGILVGPYIEGYYMAIFYNKDVAEKMGIEIKQYNMTFEDLLGYIKTVEEYNNKHNTNIAALYESANWITMKVMFQNLFKSELENFSKAKEEVGSDEKNKAFLKTFQAFEQLGKYNPLIDSYKDNIFYKTRHLVLNDECLFFVNGIWMYNHWMGIDEEKTKKMIPAELPVFRKVNHYSGSFIPTWAVTKNVPNREEAIKLLMFWSRPQVAERWVRYAKAPTGVAGNISPSDIGNDPFDQFLIKITDKYGSNIHYSDNAGYILGEKNQLLQQHINKKLLQLLDGNITAQQAYDEIMKEVK
;
A
#
# COMPACT_ATOMS: atom_id res chain seq x y z
N MET A 1 -30.31 8.64 -3.94
CA MET A 1 -30.35 8.62 -2.46
C MET A 1 -31.61 7.88 -2.05
N ASN A 2 -31.52 7.05 -0.99
CA ASN A 2 -32.72 6.51 -0.35
C ASN A 2 -33.30 7.65 0.50
N PRO A 3 -34.49 8.21 0.17
CA PRO A 3 -35.03 9.37 0.87
C PRO A 3 -35.27 9.13 2.37
N ASP A 4 -35.27 7.87 2.80
CA ASP A 4 -35.61 7.45 4.15
C ASP A 4 -34.39 7.23 5.07
N ILE A 5 -33.15 7.44 4.58
CA ILE A 5 -31.91 7.28 5.38
C ILE A 5 -31.19 8.61 5.50
N ASN A 6 -31.07 9.13 6.73
CA ASN A 6 -30.19 10.24 7.05
C ASN A 6 -28.83 9.70 7.52
N VAL A 7 -27.73 10.15 6.90
CA VAL A 7 -26.37 9.68 7.20
C VAL A 7 -25.62 10.77 7.98
N ASN A 8 -25.23 10.45 9.21
CA ASN A 8 -24.34 11.28 10.01
C ASN A 8 -22.89 10.78 9.89
N LEU A 9 -22.11 11.38 9.00
CA LEU A 9 -20.73 11.01 8.76
C LEU A 9 -19.79 11.82 9.66
N LYS A 10 -18.91 11.14 10.41
CA LYS A 10 -17.81 11.77 11.16
C LYS A 10 -16.47 11.11 10.82
N ASP A 11 -15.43 11.93 10.68
CA ASP A 11 -14.06 11.43 10.53
C ASP A 11 -13.46 11.04 11.89
N SER A 12 -12.43 10.19 11.87
CA SER A 12 -11.73 9.70 13.05
C SER A 12 -11.19 10.84 13.94
N ILE A 13 -10.78 11.96 13.34
CA ILE A 13 -10.32 13.15 14.09
C ILE A 13 -11.47 13.76 14.90
N GLN A 14 -12.70 13.76 14.37
CA GLN A 14 -13.86 14.32 15.06
C GLN A 14 -14.34 13.42 16.21
N ILE A 15 -14.00 12.12 16.18
CA ILE A 15 -14.42 11.13 17.18
C ILE A 15 -13.31 10.90 18.22
N MET A 16 -12.08 10.72 17.77
CA MET A 16 -10.93 10.24 18.56
C MET A 16 -9.78 11.26 18.62
N SER A 17 -9.97 12.48 18.09
CA SER A 17 -8.93 13.53 18.00
C SER A 17 -7.65 13.14 17.26
N SER A 18 -7.67 12.00 16.55
CA SER A 18 -6.50 11.41 15.91
C SER A 18 -6.92 10.47 14.76
N ARG A 19 -5.96 10.10 13.92
CA ARG A 19 -6.17 9.18 12.78
C ARG A 19 -5.06 8.15 12.74
N GLY A 20 -5.42 6.89 12.59
CA GLY A 20 -4.47 5.79 12.44
C GLY A 20 -5.16 4.43 12.54
N PRO A 21 -4.66 3.39 11.84
CA PRO A 21 -5.20 2.05 11.95
C PRO A 21 -5.22 1.52 13.39
N GLU A 22 -4.14 1.72 14.14
CA GLU A 22 -4.02 1.29 15.55
C GLU A 22 -5.09 1.91 16.45
N ILE A 23 -5.23 3.24 16.42
CA ILE A 23 -6.21 3.96 17.26
C ILE A 23 -7.64 3.57 16.88
N THR A 24 -7.91 3.44 15.58
CA THR A 24 -9.23 3.02 15.09
C THR A 24 -9.52 1.58 15.51
N GLY A 25 -8.52 0.69 15.42
CA GLY A 25 -8.64 -0.70 15.83
C GLY A 25 -8.91 -0.83 17.33
N LYS A 26 -8.19 -0.09 18.16
CA LYS A 26 -8.45 -0.02 19.61
C LYS A 26 -9.87 0.46 19.91
N PHE A 27 -10.32 1.53 19.26
CA PHE A 27 -11.67 2.06 19.46
C PHE A 27 -12.76 1.03 19.11
N ILE A 28 -12.61 0.31 18.00
CA ILE A 28 -13.54 -0.75 17.61
C ILE A 28 -13.49 -1.91 18.61
N ALA A 29 -12.30 -2.32 19.06
CA ALA A 29 -12.15 -3.36 20.07
C ALA A 29 -12.81 -2.97 21.40
N ASP A 30 -12.72 -1.70 21.82
CA ASP A 30 -13.35 -1.19 23.04
C ASP A 30 -14.88 -1.18 22.93
N MET A 31 -15.44 -0.82 21.75
CA MET A 31 -16.89 -0.98 21.48
C MET A 31 -17.33 -2.44 21.61
N ILE A 32 -16.55 -3.38 21.05
CA ILE A 32 -16.85 -4.82 21.12
C ILE A 32 -16.79 -5.33 22.56
N LYS A 33 -15.72 -5.00 23.31
CA LYS A 33 -15.52 -5.44 24.69
C LYS A 33 -16.60 -4.90 25.63
N SER A 34 -17.02 -3.65 25.44
CA SER A 34 -18.04 -3.01 26.28
C SER A 34 -19.48 -3.39 25.88
N GLY A 35 -19.69 -3.84 24.65
CA GLY A 35 -21.02 -4.04 24.07
C GLY A 35 -21.75 -2.74 23.71
N ASN A 36 -21.16 -1.57 23.99
CA ASN A 36 -21.71 -0.27 23.63
C ASN A 36 -21.30 0.07 22.18
N ILE A 37 -22.13 -0.35 21.21
CA ILE A 37 -21.87 -0.10 19.80
C ILE A 37 -22.51 1.23 19.38
N GLU A 38 -21.68 2.27 19.23
CA GLU A 38 -22.12 3.64 18.95
C GLU A 38 -22.19 3.97 17.45
N TRP A 39 -21.66 3.10 16.59
CA TRP A 39 -21.50 3.34 15.15
C TRP A 39 -22.05 2.20 14.31
N ASP A 40 -23.07 2.49 13.50
CA ASP A 40 -23.70 1.53 12.57
C ASP A 40 -22.73 1.01 11.49
N VAL A 41 -21.88 1.91 11.00
CA VAL A 41 -20.85 1.64 9.98
C VAL A 41 -19.52 2.15 10.50
N VAL A 42 -18.50 1.29 10.50
CA VAL A 42 -17.14 1.65 10.89
C VAL A 42 -16.21 1.60 9.68
N ARG A 43 -15.18 2.45 9.67
CA ARG A 43 -14.09 2.32 8.71
C ARG A 43 -13.35 1.01 8.98
N MET A 44 -13.16 0.21 7.95
CA MET A 44 -12.56 -1.11 8.09
C MET A 44 -11.72 -1.42 6.85
N ASN A 45 -10.40 -1.49 7.02
CA ASN A 45 -9.48 -2.08 6.05
C ASN A 45 -8.65 -3.17 6.76
N GLN A 46 -7.82 -3.91 6.02
CA GLN A 46 -7.01 -5.01 6.57
C GLN A 46 -6.14 -4.60 7.77
N PHE A 47 -5.58 -3.38 7.78
CA PHE A 47 -4.75 -2.88 8.88
C PHE A 47 -5.56 -2.63 10.16
N ILE A 48 -6.74 -2.00 10.01
CA ILE A 48 -7.65 -1.79 11.14
C ILE A 48 -8.12 -3.15 11.67
N TYR A 49 -8.49 -4.07 10.78
CA TYR A 49 -8.93 -5.41 11.15
C TYR A 49 -7.89 -6.16 11.98
N GLN A 50 -6.62 -6.13 11.54
CA GLN A 50 -5.52 -6.76 12.26
C GLN A 50 -5.32 -6.15 13.65
N HIS A 51 -5.36 -4.82 13.78
CA HIS A 51 -5.21 -4.19 15.09
C HIS A 51 -6.38 -4.52 16.03
N VAL A 52 -7.61 -4.64 15.54
CA VAL A 52 -8.73 -5.14 16.37
C VAL A 52 -8.45 -6.57 16.82
N ALA A 53 -7.98 -7.44 15.92
CA ALA A 53 -7.63 -8.82 16.24
C ALA A 53 -6.57 -8.92 17.33
N GLU A 54 -5.51 -8.11 17.26
CA GLU A 54 -4.45 -8.01 18.28
C GLU A 54 -5.01 -7.54 19.63
N GLN A 55 -5.94 -6.58 19.63
CA GLN A 55 -6.56 -6.07 20.87
C GLN A 55 -7.56 -7.04 21.51
N LEU A 56 -8.17 -7.93 20.70
CA LEU A 56 -9.12 -8.94 21.16
C LEU A 56 -8.50 -10.32 21.40
N ASP A 57 -7.25 -10.54 20.97
CA ASP A 57 -6.61 -11.86 20.87
C ASP A 57 -7.47 -12.85 20.05
N ASP A 58 -8.05 -12.36 18.95
CA ASP A 58 -8.97 -13.13 18.10
C ASP A 58 -8.81 -12.75 16.61
N PRO A 59 -8.07 -13.52 15.79
CA PRO A 59 -7.89 -13.24 14.37
C PRO A 59 -9.17 -13.37 13.54
N ASN A 60 -10.18 -14.10 14.04
CA ASN A 60 -11.44 -14.37 13.35
C ASN A 60 -12.62 -13.58 13.94
N TRP A 61 -12.33 -12.51 14.68
CA TRP A 61 -13.35 -11.68 15.35
C TRP A 61 -14.41 -11.13 14.38
N GLY A 62 -14.04 -10.93 13.10
CA GLY A 62 -14.93 -10.45 12.06
C GLY A 62 -16.19 -11.30 11.91
N GLU A 63 -16.05 -12.63 11.92
CA GLU A 63 -17.19 -13.54 11.81
C GLU A 63 -18.18 -13.36 12.97
N LYS A 64 -17.70 -13.01 14.17
CA LYS A 64 -18.54 -12.82 15.36
C LYS A 64 -19.25 -11.47 15.37
N HIS A 65 -18.57 -10.41 14.92
CA HIS A 65 -19.00 -9.04 15.18
C HIS A 65 -19.37 -8.22 13.94
N LEU A 66 -19.00 -8.64 12.73
CA LEU A 66 -19.26 -7.92 11.48
C LEU A 66 -20.22 -8.69 10.57
N VAL A 67 -21.01 -7.95 9.79
CA VAL A 67 -21.87 -8.53 8.75
C VAL A 67 -21.01 -9.09 7.63
N ASN A 68 -21.27 -10.34 7.24
CA ASN A 68 -20.68 -10.95 6.05
C ASN A 68 -21.50 -10.54 4.82
N PHE A 69 -20.98 -9.61 4.03
CA PHE A 69 -21.65 -9.12 2.83
C PHE A 69 -21.78 -10.17 1.73
N GLU A 70 -21.03 -11.27 1.77
CA GLU A 70 -21.24 -12.38 0.84
C GLU A 70 -22.62 -13.03 0.95
N GLU A 71 -23.26 -12.90 2.11
CA GLU A 71 -24.60 -13.41 2.39
C GLU A 71 -25.69 -12.39 2.07
N VAL A 72 -25.33 -11.14 1.78
CA VAL A 72 -26.26 -10.08 1.40
C VAL A 72 -26.66 -10.25 -0.06
N GLU A 73 -27.97 -10.32 -0.31
CA GLU A 73 -28.52 -10.51 -1.65
C GLU A 73 -28.01 -9.46 -2.64
N GLY A 74 -27.54 -9.91 -3.80
CA GLY A 74 -27.02 -9.03 -4.85
C GLY A 74 -25.58 -8.55 -4.66
N PHE A 75 -24.97 -8.74 -3.48
CA PHE A 75 -23.63 -8.19 -3.21
C PHE A 75 -22.56 -8.76 -4.13
N LYS A 76 -22.52 -10.08 -4.33
CA LYS A 76 -21.49 -10.72 -5.16
C LYS A 76 -21.48 -10.18 -6.59
N GLN A 77 -22.65 -9.83 -7.14
CA GLN A 77 -22.82 -9.25 -8.47
C GLN A 77 -22.32 -7.81 -8.57
N THR A 78 -22.19 -7.11 -7.44
CA THR A 78 -21.65 -5.75 -7.40
C THR A 78 -20.12 -5.70 -7.40
N GLN A 79 -19.44 -6.80 -7.13
CA GLN A 79 -17.98 -6.86 -7.07
C GLN A 79 -17.41 -7.50 -8.34
N LYS A 80 -16.17 -7.15 -8.71
CA LYS A 80 -15.43 -7.85 -9.76
C LYS A 80 -15.18 -9.29 -9.32
N SER A 81 -15.22 -10.23 -10.26
CA SER A 81 -15.15 -11.67 -9.96
C SER A 81 -13.92 -12.03 -9.12
N PHE A 82 -12.76 -11.45 -9.40
CA PHE A 82 -11.54 -11.73 -8.64
C PHE A 82 -11.62 -11.34 -7.16
N ILE A 83 -12.47 -10.38 -6.76
CA ILE A 83 -12.71 -10.06 -5.34
C ILE A 83 -13.42 -11.23 -4.66
N ILE A 84 -14.33 -11.88 -5.38
CA ILE A 84 -15.10 -13.03 -4.90
C ILE A 84 -14.29 -14.32 -5.01
N ASP A 85 -13.47 -14.48 -6.03
CA ASP A 85 -12.81 -15.76 -6.34
C ASP A 85 -11.44 -15.90 -5.64
N ASP A 86 -10.67 -14.81 -5.47
CA ASP A 86 -9.36 -14.88 -4.81
C ASP A 86 -9.53 -14.87 -3.27
N PRO A 87 -9.08 -15.93 -2.56
CA PRO A 87 -9.21 -16.01 -1.11
C PRO A 87 -8.44 -14.92 -0.35
N VAL A 88 -7.46 -14.24 -0.98
CA VAL A 88 -6.73 -13.13 -0.35
C VAL A 88 -7.67 -12.05 0.18
N TYR A 89 -8.74 -11.71 -0.54
CA TYR A 89 -9.65 -10.64 -0.12
C TYR A 89 -10.44 -11.01 1.15
N ARG A 90 -10.86 -12.27 1.30
CA ARG A 90 -11.48 -12.74 2.55
C ARG A 90 -10.49 -12.77 3.70
N LYS A 91 -9.24 -13.17 3.44
CA LYS A 91 -8.19 -13.22 4.48
C LYS A 91 -7.89 -11.86 5.10
N GLN A 92 -8.08 -10.76 4.36
CA GLN A 92 -7.93 -9.39 4.88
C GLN A 92 -8.83 -9.12 6.09
N THR A 93 -9.95 -9.83 6.21
CA THR A 93 -10.96 -9.63 7.24
C THR A 93 -11.44 -10.94 7.88
N GLY A 94 -10.52 -11.88 8.10
CA GLY A 94 -10.79 -13.09 8.89
C GLY A 94 -11.74 -14.09 8.23
N GLY A 95 -11.74 -14.18 6.91
CA GLY A 95 -12.49 -15.18 6.16
C GLY A 95 -13.82 -14.72 5.57
N ILE A 96 -14.23 -13.47 5.80
CA ILE A 96 -15.48 -12.89 5.28
C ILE A 96 -15.20 -11.66 4.40
N LEU A 97 -16.18 -11.23 3.61
CA LEU A 97 -16.16 -9.90 2.96
C LEU A 97 -17.04 -8.94 3.77
N VAL A 98 -16.45 -7.88 4.32
CA VAL A 98 -17.14 -7.02 5.30
C VAL A 98 -17.90 -5.85 4.68
N GLY A 99 -17.76 -5.62 3.38
CA GLY A 99 -18.37 -4.51 2.66
C GLY A 99 -17.82 -4.34 1.24
N PRO A 100 -18.21 -3.27 0.52
CA PRO A 100 -17.74 -3.00 -0.83
C PRO A 100 -16.23 -2.76 -0.89
N TYR A 101 -15.58 -3.37 -1.89
CA TYR A 101 -14.18 -3.11 -2.24
C TYR A 101 -14.11 -1.89 -3.16
N ILE A 102 -14.63 -0.76 -2.69
CA ILE A 102 -14.74 0.46 -3.50
C ILE A 102 -13.38 1.08 -3.81
N GLU A 103 -12.38 0.81 -2.97
CA GLU A 103 -11.05 1.41 -3.05
C GLU A 103 -10.00 0.32 -3.29
N GLY A 104 -9.12 0.58 -4.23
CA GLY A 104 -7.88 -0.16 -4.41
C GLY A 104 -6.70 0.78 -4.49
N TYR A 105 -5.51 0.18 -4.53
CA TYR A 105 -4.28 0.93 -4.62
C TYR A 105 -3.24 0.16 -5.42
N TYR A 106 -2.41 0.93 -6.10
CA TYR A 106 -1.13 0.47 -6.63
C TYR A 106 -0.01 1.11 -5.83
N MET A 107 1.09 0.37 -5.69
CA MET A 107 2.32 0.90 -5.17
C MET A 107 3.19 1.38 -6.33
N ALA A 108 3.75 2.58 -6.22
CA ALA A 108 4.55 3.20 -7.26
C ALA A 108 5.87 3.74 -6.71
N ILE A 109 6.82 3.96 -7.61
CA ILE A 109 7.93 4.86 -7.40
C ILE A 109 7.61 6.14 -8.15
N PHE A 110 7.45 7.24 -7.43
CA PHE A 110 7.31 8.56 -8.02
C PHE A 110 8.69 9.16 -8.22
N TYR A 111 8.92 9.84 -9.33
CA TYR A 111 10.10 10.66 -9.51
C TYR A 111 9.74 12.13 -9.68
N ASN A 112 10.61 13.01 -9.20
CA ASN A 112 10.55 14.43 -9.45
C ASN A 112 11.19 14.73 -10.81
N LYS A 113 10.38 15.11 -11.80
CA LYS A 113 10.86 15.35 -13.17
C LYS A 113 11.85 16.51 -13.25
N ASP A 114 11.69 17.55 -12.44
CA ASP A 114 12.56 18.73 -12.47
C ASP A 114 13.97 18.36 -11.94
N VAL A 115 14.03 17.52 -10.90
CA VAL A 115 15.28 16.95 -10.39
C VAL A 115 15.94 16.04 -11.44
N ALA A 116 15.15 15.17 -12.09
CA ALA A 116 15.65 14.31 -13.15
C ALA A 116 16.23 15.11 -14.33
N GLU A 117 15.50 16.11 -14.83
CA GLU A 117 15.92 17.00 -15.93
C GLU A 117 17.19 17.77 -15.57
N LYS A 118 17.26 18.32 -14.34
CA LYS A 118 18.45 19.03 -13.82
C LYS A 118 19.72 18.17 -13.88
N MET A 119 19.58 16.86 -13.69
CA MET A 119 20.68 15.89 -13.70
C MET A 119 20.87 15.21 -15.06
N GLY A 120 20.01 15.48 -16.05
CA GLY A 120 20.02 14.81 -17.35
C GLY A 120 19.63 13.32 -17.28
N ILE A 121 18.80 12.95 -16.31
CA ILE A 121 18.34 11.57 -16.09
C ILE A 121 17.03 11.34 -16.85
N GLU A 122 17.01 10.35 -17.75
CA GLU A 122 15.78 9.86 -18.39
C GLU A 122 15.22 8.65 -17.62
N ILE A 123 14.19 8.90 -16.80
CA ILE A 123 13.56 7.86 -15.99
C ILE A 123 12.61 7.00 -16.83
N LYS A 124 12.86 5.69 -16.82
CA LYS A 124 12.01 4.70 -17.46
C LYS A 124 10.73 4.48 -16.66
N GLN A 125 9.61 5.04 -17.14
CA GLN A 125 8.33 4.94 -16.43
C GLN A 125 7.77 3.50 -16.35
N TYR A 126 8.09 2.64 -17.32
CA TYR A 126 7.58 1.26 -17.39
C TYR A 126 8.69 0.26 -17.67
N ASN A 127 8.59 -0.92 -17.06
CA ASN A 127 9.55 -2.02 -17.12
C ASN A 127 10.93 -1.58 -16.61
N MET A 128 10.96 -0.75 -15.56
CA MET A 128 12.18 -0.38 -14.85
C MET A 128 12.79 -1.63 -14.24
N THR A 129 14.07 -1.86 -14.52
CA THR A 129 14.84 -2.94 -13.90
C THR A 129 15.56 -2.43 -12.66
N PHE A 130 16.04 -3.34 -11.81
CA PHE A 130 16.92 -2.97 -10.71
C PHE A 130 18.18 -2.23 -11.19
N GLU A 131 18.77 -2.64 -12.33
CA GLU A 131 19.94 -1.97 -12.91
C GLU A 131 19.64 -0.55 -13.38
N ASP A 132 18.45 -0.31 -13.95
CA ASP A 132 17.99 1.05 -14.29
C ASP A 132 17.96 1.93 -13.03
N LEU A 133 17.33 1.44 -11.95
CA LEU A 133 17.27 2.17 -10.68
C LEU A 133 18.66 2.44 -10.09
N LEU A 134 19.53 1.42 -10.05
CA LEU A 134 20.90 1.54 -9.55
C LEU A 134 21.68 2.59 -10.35
N GLY A 135 21.51 2.61 -11.68
CA GLY A 135 22.07 3.63 -12.55
C GLY A 135 21.61 5.03 -12.18
N TYR A 136 20.31 5.23 -11.96
CA TYR A 136 19.77 6.53 -11.56
C TYR A 136 20.32 7.01 -10.21
N ILE A 137 20.37 6.12 -9.21
CA ILE A 137 20.91 6.44 -7.87
C ILE A 137 22.38 6.83 -7.97
N LYS A 138 23.17 6.09 -8.77
CA LYS A 138 24.58 6.43 -9.02
C LYS A 138 24.74 7.80 -9.66
N THR A 139 23.90 8.15 -10.64
CA THR A 139 23.95 9.47 -11.28
C THR A 139 23.64 10.60 -10.30
N VAL A 140 22.72 10.41 -9.34
CA VAL A 140 22.45 11.39 -8.28
C VAL A 140 23.70 11.65 -7.44
N GLU A 141 24.38 10.60 -6.99
CA GLU A 141 25.62 10.70 -6.20
C GLU A 141 26.76 11.36 -7.00
N GLU A 142 26.96 10.97 -8.26
CA GLU A 142 27.94 11.60 -9.15
C GLU A 142 27.66 13.09 -9.37
N TYR A 143 26.37 13.45 -9.54
CA TYR A 143 25.95 14.83 -9.67
C TYR A 143 26.24 15.64 -8.40
N ASN A 144 25.87 15.12 -7.24
CA ASN A 144 26.11 15.77 -5.95
C ASN A 144 27.60 16.03 -5.72
N ASN A 145 28.46 15.03 -5.98
CA ASN A 145 29.91 15.17 -5.85
C ASN A 145 30.49 16.21 -6.81
N LYS A 146 30.00 16.25 -8.06
CA LYS A 146 30.47 17.20 -9.08
C LYS A 146 30.00 18.64 -8.83
N HIS A 147 28.80 18.81 -8.32
CA HIS A 147 28.14 20.11 -8.19
C HIS A 147 28.07 20.64 -6.75
N ASN A 148 28.61 19.90 -5.78
CA ASN A 148 28.56 20.21 -4.35
C ASN A 148 27.11 20.47 -3.87
N THR A 149 26.21 19.57 -4.26
CA THR A 149 24.79 19.55 -3.84
C THR A 149 24.53 18.35 -2.94
N ASN A 150 23.33 18.30 -2.34
CA ASN A 150 22.93 17.21 -1.44
C ASN A 150 21.50 16.74 -1.73
N ILE A 151 21.21 16.43 -3.00
CA ILE A 151 19.90 15.91 -3.40
C ILE A 151 19.89 14.42 -3.12
N ALA A 152 18.92 13.94 -2.34
CA ALA A 152 18.81 12.51 -2.06
C ALA A 152 18.26 11.75 -3.26
N ALA A 153 18.68 10.51 -3.45
CA ALA A 153 18.05 9.66 -4.46
C ALA A 153 16.67 9.16 -3.99
N LEU A 154 16.54 8.83 -2.71
CA LEU A 154 15.37 8.23 -2.09
C LEU A 154 14.92 9.04 -0.88
N TYR A 155 13.66 9.48 -0.88
CA TYR A 155 12.99 9.91 0.35
C TYR A 155 12.77 8.73 1.31
N GLU A 156 12.94 8.96 2.62
CA GLU A 156 12.48 8.04 3.65
C GLU A 156 12.13 8.76 4.97
N SER A 157 11.43 8.07 5.86
CA SER A 157 11.06 8.55 7.20
C SER A 157 11.11 7.45 8.26
N ALA A 158 11.56 7.78 9.48
CA ALA A 158 11.74 6.82 10.56
C ALA A 158 10.44 6.16 11.06
N ASN A 159 9.31 6.90 11.04
CA ASN A 159 8.04 6.41 11.56
C ASN A 159 7.16 5.70 10.53
N TRP A 160 7.58 5.66 9.26
CA TRP A 160 6.91 4.90 8.20
C TRP A 160 7.94 4.52 7.13
N ILE A 161 8.45 3.29 7.23
CA ILE A 161 9.44 2.78 6.28
C ILE A 161 8.75 2.46 4.96
N THR A 162 8.99 3.29 3.95
CA THR A 162 8.45 3.14 2.61
C THR A 162 9.22 2.13 1.77
N MET A 163 10.52 1.96 2.06
CA MET A 163 11.41 1.07 1.32
C MET A 163 10.98 -0.41 1.32
N LYS A 164 10.15 -0.83 2.29
CA LYS A 164 9.52 -2.16 2.31
C LYS A 164 8.70 -2.46 1.04
N VAL A 165 8.14 -1.44 0.42
CA VAL A 165 7.34 -1.55 -0.80
C VAL A 165 8.22 -1.96 -1.98
N MET A 166 9.35 -1.26 -2.17
CA MET A 166 10.33 -1.59 -3.20
C MET A 166 10.96 -2.97 -2.95
N PHE A 167 11.28 -3.26 -1.69
CA PHE A 167 11.79 -4.56 -1.28
C PHE A 167 10.84 -5.70 -1.68
N GLN A 168 9.56 -5.58 -1.33
CA GLN A 168 8.58 -6.60 -1.66
C GLN A 168 8.39 -6.78 -3.17
N ASN A 169 8.43 -5.71 -3.95
CA ASN A 169 8.30 -5.80 -5.41
C ASN A 169 9.50 -6.51 -6.05
N LEU A 170 10.71 -6.15 -5.64
CA LEU A 170 11.94 -6.82 -6.09
C LEU A 170 11.93 -8.30 -5.69
N PHE A 171 11.62 -8.61 -4.44
CA PHE A 171 11.48 -9.98 -3.95
C PHE A 171 10.50 -10.80 -4.77
N LYS A 172 9.27 -10.30 -4.99
CA LYS A 172 8.23 -11.02 -5.76
C LYS A 172 8.63 -11.18 -7.22
N SER A 173 9.37 -10.22 -7.79
CA SER A 173 9.88 -10.33 -9.16
C SER A 173 10.92 -11.44 -9.33
N GLU A 174 11.62 -11.81 -8.25
CA GLU A 174 12.58 -12.92 -8.26
C GLU A 174 11.92 -14.30 -8.21
N LEU A 175 10.63 -14.38 -7.89
CA LEU A 175 9.89 -15.64 -7.80
C LEU A 175 9.17 -15.95 -9.12
N GLU A 176 9.28 -17.19 -9.61
CA GLU A 176 8.78 -17.50 -10.97
C GLU A 176 7.26 -17.62 -10.98
N ASN A 177 6.75 -18.16 -9.87
CA ASN A 177 5.34 -18.39 -9.67
C ASN A 177 4.79 -17.34 -8.71
N PHE A 178 4.01 -16.41 -9.23
CA PHE A 178 3.39 -15.37 -8.43
C PHE A 178 2.44 -15.92 -7.37
N SER A 179 1.71 -17.00 -7.63
CA SER A 179 0.86 -17.63 -6.61
C SER A 179 1.67 -18.08 -5.39
N LYS A 180 2.83 -18.71 -5.61
CA LYS A 180 3.76 -19.05 -4.51
C LYS A 180 4.29 -17.82 -3.78
N ALA A 181 4.49 -16.72 -4.51
CA ALA A 181 4.90 -15.45 -3.92
C ALA A 181 3.83 -14.81 -3.02
N LYS A 182 2.56 -15.21 -3.15
CA LYS A 182 1.46 -14.77 -2.29
C LYS A 182 1.32 -15.62 -1.02
N GLU A 183 1.71 -16.89 -1.08
CA GLU A 183 1.55 -17.83 0.04
C GLU A 183 2.38 -17.41 1.26
N GLU A 184 1.84 -17.58 2.46
CA GLU A 184 2.55 -17.34 3.72
C GLU A 184 3.27 -18.61 4.20
N VAL A 185 4.06 -19.18 3.30
CA VAL A 185 4.86 -20.39 3.52
C VAL A 185 6.31 -20.11 3.14
N GLY A 186 7.24 -20.38 4.04
CA GLY A 186 8.68 -20.27 3.77
C GLY A 186 9.17 -21.35 2.81
N SER A 187 10.21 -21.05 2.04
CA SER A 187 10.84 -22.03 1.13
C SER A 187 12.29 -21.64 0.81
N ASP A 188 13.09 -22.59 0.32
CA ASP A 188 14.46 -22.32 -0.13
C ASP A 188 14.50 -21.30 -1.28
N GLU A 189 13.50 -21.33 -2.16
CA GLU A 189 13.33 -20.36 -3.25
C GLU A 189 13.14 -18.94 -2.68
N LYS A 190 12.26 -18.79 -1.69
CA LYS A 190 12.01 -17.51 -1.01
C LYS A 190 13.23 -17.06 -0.21
N ASN A 191 13.93 -17.96 0.47
CA ASN A 191 15.15 -17.63 1.20
C ASN A 191 16.24 -17.08 0.27
N LYS A 192 16.41 -17.67 -0.92
CA LYS A 192 17.33 -17.16 -1.95
C LYS A 192 16.89 -15.79 -2.49
N ALA A 193 15.62 -15.63 -2.80
CA ALA A 193 15.06 -14.34 -3.24
C ALA A 193 15.20 -13.26 -2.16
N PHE A 194 15.03 -13.63 -0.90
CA PHE A 194 15.19 -12.75 0.26
C PHE A 194 16.62 -12.23 0.37
N LEU A 195 17.62 -13.13 0.35
CA LEU A 195 19.03 -12.76 0.35
C LEU A 195 19.41 -11.90 -0.87
N LYS A 196 18.96 -12.28 -2.07
CA LYS A 196 19.22 -11.49 -3.29
C LYS A 196 18.67 -10.08 -3.19
N THR A 197 17.48 -9.92 -2.60
CA THR A 197 16.88 -8.61 -2.41
C THR A 197 17.65 -7.79 -1.37
N PHE A 198 18.17 -8.38 -0.30
CA PHE A 198 19.11 -7.68 0.58
C PHE A 198 20.41 -7.27 -0.12
N GLN A 199 20.96 -8.11 -1.00
CA GLN A 199 22.15 -7.77 -1.79
C GLN A 199 21.88 -6.58 -2.71
N ALA A 200 20.69 -6.48 -3.29
CA ALA A 200 20.28 -5.32 -4.08
C ALA A 200 20.25 -4.04 -3.23
N PHE A 201 19.68 -4.10 -2.02
CA PHE A 201 19.67 -2.96 -1.10
C PHE A 201 21.07 -2.55 -0.63
N GLU A 202 21.96 -3.51 -0.36
CA GLU A 202 23.37 -3.25 -0.08
C GLU A 202 24.06 -2.55 -1.26
N GLN A 203 23.74 -2.92 -2.51
CA GLN A 203 24.28 -2.25 -3.69
C GLN A 203 23.79 -0.80 -3.81
N LEU A 204 22.51 -0.53 -3.52
CA LEU A 204 21.99 0.84 -3.49
C LEU A 204 22.69 1.68 -2.41
N GLY A 205 22.91 1.08 -1.23
CA GLY A 205 23.54 1.77 -0.08
C GLY A 205 24.96 2.27 -0.31
N LYS A 206 25.65 1.77 -1.34
CA LYS A 206 27.00 2.25 -1.73
C LYS A 206 27.02 3.70 -2.23
N TYR A 207 25.86 4.29 -2.49
CA TYR A 207 25.71 5.61 -3.10
C TYR A 207 24.90 6.57 -2.21
N ASN A 208 24.94 6.38 -0.88
CA ASN A 208 24.27 7.24 0.11
C ASN A 208 22.85 7.68 -0.31
N PRO A 209 21.95 6.73 -0.64
CA PRO A 209 20.75 7.07 -1.40
C PRO A 209 19.68 7.79 -0.57
N LEU A 210 19.72 7.70 0.75
CA LEU A 210 18.69 8.24 1.65
C LEU A 210 18.87 9.74 1.87
N ILE A 211 17.76 10.45 2.04
CA ILE A 211 17.78 11.83 2.55
C ILE A 211 18.36 11.87 3.96
N ASP A 212 19.33 12.76 4.22
CA ASP A 212 20.05 12.85 5.50
C ASP A 212 19.12 12.94 6.72
N SER A 213 17.99 13.63 6.57
CA SER A 213 17.02 13.86 7.66
C SER A 213 16.09 12.67 7.94
N TYR A 214 16.24 11.52 7.24
CA TYR A 214 15.24 10.44 7.30
C TYR A 214 14.98 9.92 8.72
N LYS A 215 15.99 9.99 9.61
CA LYS A 215 15.91 9.55 11.02
C LYS A 215 14.96 10.41 11.85
N ASP A 216 14.79 11.67 11.48
CA ASP A 216 13.94 12.65 12.18
C ASP A 216 12.64 12.94 11.44
N ASN A 217 12.56 12.52 10.17
CA ASN A 217 11.39 12.71 9.33
C ASN A 217 10.17 11.97 9.90
N ILE A 218 9.10 12.73 10.16
CA ILE A 218 7.77 12.19 10.42
C ILE A 218 7.02 12.18 9.09
N PHE A 219 6.79 11.00 8.52
CA PHE A 219 6.22 10.77 7.19
C PHE A 219 5.16 11.80 6.79
N TYR A 220 4.10 11.93 7.59
CA TYR A 220 3.01 12.83 7.26
C TYR A 220 3.46 14.29 7.20
N LYS A 221 4.35 14.73 8.10
CA LYS A 221 4.86 16.11 8.12
C LYS A 221 5.87 16.38 7.02
N THR A 222 6.67 15.39 6.63
CA THR A 222 7.82 15.55 5.72
C THR A 222 7.58 14.99 4.32
N ARG A 223 6.39 14.47 4.01
CA ARG A 223 6.06 13.98 2.66
C ARG A 223 6.20 15.01 1.54
N HIS A 224 6.33 16.30 1.87
CA HIS A 224 6.48 17.40 0.93
C HIS A 224 7.93 17.65 0.50
N LEU A 225 8.95 17.05 1.14
CA LEU A 225 10.36 17.31 0.81
C LEU A 225 10.68 16.95 -0.67
N VAL A 226 10.07 15.89 -1.20
CA VAL A 226 10.22 15.55 -2.63
C VAL A 226 9.64 16.62 -3.57
N LEU A 227 8.61 17.36 -3.14
CA LEU A 227 8.05 18.49 -3.88
C LEU A 227 8.98 19.71 -3.86
N ASN A 228 9.93 19.75 -2.93
CA ASN A 228 10.91 20.83 -2.78
C ASN A 228 12.26 20.51 -3.46
N ASP A 229 12.29 19.51 -4.35
CA ASP A 229 13.49 19.11 -5.09
C ASP A 229 14.61 18.53 -4.20
N GLU A 230 14.28 18.10 -2.99
CA GLU A 230 15.23 17.51 -2.04
C GLU A 230 15.47 16.02 -2.31
N CYS A 231 14.59 15.36 -3.07
CA CYS A 231 14.71 13.95 -3.43
C CYS A 231 14.36 13.71 -4.91
N LEU A 232 15.04 12.76 -5.55
CA LEU A 232 14.67 12.28 -6.88
C LEU A 232 13.44 11.37 -6.80
N PHE A 233 13.43 10.36 -5.92
CA PHE A 233 12.36 9.37 -5.84
C PHE A 233 11.60 9.36 -4.51
N PHE A 234 10.33 8.97 -4.60
CA PHE A 234 9.46 8.71 -3.47
C PHE A 234 8.67 7.42 -3.71
N VAL A 235 8.85 6.40 -2.87
CA VAL A 235 8.17 5.10 -3.02
C VAL A 235 6.94 5.06 -2.12
N ASN A 236 5.74 4.86 -2.66
CA ASN A 236 4.54 4.68 -1.85
C ASN A 236 3.32 4.28 -2.70
N GLY A 237 2.15 4.17 -2.07
CA GLY A 237 0.90 4.02 -2.77
C GLY A 237 0.49 5.26 -3.56
N ILE A 238 -0.31 5.03 -4.61
CA ILE A 238 -0.83 6.06 -5.51
C ILE A 238 -1.63 7.16 -4.81
N TRP A 239 -2.18 6.91 -3.62
CA TRP A 239 -2.88 7.93 -2.80
C TRP A 239 -2.01 9.14 -2.46
N MET A 240 -0.68 9.03 -2.57
CA MET A 240 0.25 10.13 -2.36
C MET A 240 0.02 11.31 -3.31
N TYR A 241 -0.48 11.05 -4.51
CA TYR A 241 -0.84 12.11 -5.44
C TYR A 241 -1.86 13.07 -4.83
N ASN A 242 -2.95 12.57 -4.25
CA ASN A 242 -3.95 13.42 -3.59
C ASN A 242 -3.39 14.10 -2.33
N HIS A 243 -2.48 13.45 -1.61
CA HIS A 243 -1.81 14.06 -0.46
C HIS A 243 -0.97 15.27 -0.85
N TRP A 244 -0.31 15.22 -2.02
CA TRP A 244 0.48 16.32 -2.56
C TRP A 244 -0.39 17.39 -3.20
N MET A 245 -1.46 17.01 -3.92
CA MET A 245 -2.45 17.96 -4.43
C MET A 245 -3.02 18.85 -3.31
N GLY A 246 -3.28 18.27 -2.13
CA GLY A 246 -3.73 19.00 -0.96
C GLY A 246 -2.65 19.85 -0.26
N ILE A 247 -1.38 19.68 -0.60
CA ILE A 247 -0.26 20.51 -0.12
C ILE A 247 0.02 21.64 -1.12
N ASP A 248 0.28 21.28 -2.38
CA ASP A 248 0.65 22.18 -3.47
C ASP A 248 0.35 21.50 -4.82
N GLU A 249 -0.74 21.92 -5.47
CA GLU A 249 -1.18 21.39 -6.76
C GLU A 249 -0.16 21.61 -7.88
N GLU A 250 0.48 22.80 -7.92
CA GLU A 250 1.44 23.11 -8.98
C GLU A 250 2.71 22.28 -8.84
N LYS A 251 3.25 22.16 -7.63
CA LYS A 251 4.40 21.29 -7.38
C LYS A 251 4.06 19.82 -7.58
N THR A 252 2.81 19.40 -7.45
CA THR A 252 2.43 18.00 -7.69
C THR A 252 2.61 17.59 -9.15
N LYS A 253 2.47 18.53 -10.10
CA LYS A 253 2.63 18.28 -11.55
C LYS A 253 4.03 17.81 -11.96
N LYS A 254 5.03 17.91 -11.07
CA LYS A 254 6.39 17.39 -11.32
C LYS A 254 6.60 15.98 -10.78
N MET A 255 5.66 15.45 -10.00
CA MET A 255 5.72 14.11 -9.44
C MET A 255 5.09 13.10 -10.41
N ILE A 256 5.94 12.40 -11.15
CA ILE A 256 5.50 11.44 -12.17
C ILE A 256 5.56 10.02 -11.59
N PRO A 257 4.45 9.26 -11.58
CA PRO A 257 4.48 7.87 -11.14
C PRO A 257 5.15 6.97 -12.18
N ALA A 258 5.95 6.02 -11.72
CA ALA A 258 6.59 4.98 -12.51
C ALA A 258 6.43 3.60 -11.86
N GLU A 259 6.62 2.55 -12.66
CA GLU A 259 6.63 1.18 -12.19
C GLU A 259 7.78 0.94 -11.21
N LEU A 260 7.49 0.22 -10.12
CA LEU A 260 8.53 -0.25 -9.21
C LEU A 260 9.54 -1.14 -9.97
N PRO A 261 10.83 -1.06 -9.62
CA PRO A 261 11.87 -1.83 -10.27
C PRO A 261 11.68 -3.34 -10.06
N VAL A 262 12.08 -4.13 -11.05
CA VAL A 262 12.04 -5.59 -11.03
C VAL A 262 13.39 -6.20 -11.40
N PHE A 263 13.70 -7.39 -10.89
CA PHE A 263 14.88 -8.14 -11.34
C PHE A 263 14.70 -8.75 -12.72
N ARG A 264 13.44 -9.05 -13.09
CA ARG A 264 13.08 -9.64 -14.37
C ARG A 264 11.65 -9.26 -14.74
N LYS A 265 11.29 -9.47 -16.01
CA LYS A 265 9.94 -9.19 -16.50
C LYS A 265 8.90 -9.98 -15.70
N VAL A 266 7.87 -9.29 -15.21
CA VAL A 266 6.76 -9.86 -14.46
C VAL A 266 5.43 -9.52 -15.11
N ASN A 267 4.41 -10.35 -14.83
CA ASN A 267 3.02 -10.12 -15.19
C ASN A 267 2.15 -9.77 -13.97
N HIS A 268 2.77 -9.41 -12.85
CA HIS A 268 2.10 -9.04 -11.61
C HIS A 268 2.57 -7.68 -11.09
N TYR A 269 1.82 -7.10 -10.15
CA TYR A 269 2.15 -5.80 -9.57
C TYR A 269 1.88 -5.72 -8.06
N SER A 270 2.53 -4.76 -7.41
CA SER A 270 2.32 -4.48 -5.98
C SER A 270 1.11 -3.57 -5.80
N GLY A 271 0.09 -4.07 -5.11
CA GLY A 271 -1.19 -3.38 -4.94
C GLY A 271 -2.23 -4.30 -4.30
N SER A 272 -3.39 -3.74 -3.98
CA SER A 272 -4.52 -4.51 -3.46
C SER A 272 -5.83 -3.75 -3.66
N PHE A 273 -6.94 -4.40 -3.32
CA PHE A 273 -8.23 -3.78 -3.10
C PHE A 273 -8.60 -4.00 -1.63
N ILE A 274 -9.20 -3.00 -1.02
CA ILE A 274 -9.54 -3.02 0.40
C ILE A 274 -11.05 -2.82 0.57
N PRO A 275 -11.67 -3.47 1.55
CA PRO A 275 -12.91 -2.94 2.08
C PRO A 275 -12.59 -1.58 2.71
N THR A 276 -13.51 -0.63 2.60
CA THR A 276 -13.36 0.69 3.25
C THR A 276 -14.24 0.79 4.49
N TRP A 277 -15.36 0.05 4.52
CA TRP A 277 -16.37 0.10 5.57
C TRP A 277 -16.91 -1.28 5.91
N ALA A 278 -17.31 -1.45 7.16
CA ALA A 278 -17.99 -2.64 7.67
C ALA A 278 -19.21 -2.26 8.50
N VAL A 279 -20.22 -3.14 8.50
CA VAL A 279 -21.40 -3.03 9.37
C VAL A 279 -21.21 -3.97 10.55
N THR A 280 -21.35 -3.46 11.77
CA THR A 280 -21.33 -4.28 12.98
C THR A 280 -22.67 -5.00 13.16
N LYS A 281 -22.66 -6.28 13.57
CA LYS A 281 -23.88 -7.12 13.66
C LYS A 281 -24.91 -6.66 14.68
N ASN A 282 -24.48 -6.02 15.76
CA ASN A 282 -25.32 -5.71 16.93
C ASN A 282 -25.84 -4.27 16.95
N VAL A 283 -25.78 -3.55 15.83
CA VAL A 283 -26.29 -2.17 15.78
C VAL A 283 -27.78 -2.09 15.53
N PRO A 284 -28.47 -1.08 16.10
CA PRO A 284 -29.91 -0.92 15.93
C PRO A 284 -30.34 -0.76 14.47
N ASN A 285 -29.56 -0.05 13.64
CA ASN A 285 -29.91 0.29 12.25
C ASN A 285 -29.19 -0.61 11.23
N ARG A 286 -28.97 -1.88 11.57
CA ARG A 286 -28.16 -2.81 10.76
C ARG A 286 -28.64 -2.91 9.31
N GLU A 287 -29.95 -3.02 9.09
CA GLU A 287 -30.50 -3.18 7.74
C GLU A 287 -30.34 -1.91 6.89
N GLU A 288 -30.47 -0.73 7.51
CA GLU A 288 -30.24 0.57 6.88
C GLU A 288 -28.76 0.76 6.53
N ALA A 289 -27.86 0.33 7.42
CA ALA A 289 -26.43 0.32 7.18
C ALA A 289 -26.03 -0.62 6.02
N ILE A 290 -26.62 -1.81 5.94
CA ILE A 290 -26.45 -2.74 4.81
C ILE A 290 -26.96 -2.08 3.51
N LYS A 291 -28.16 -1.48 3.52
CA LYS A 291 -28.70 -0.77 2.35
C LYS A 291 -27.79 0.38 1.90
N LEU A 292 -27.18 1.11 2.84
CA LEU A 292 -26.22 2.17 2.53
C LEU A 292 -24.97 1.61 1.85
N LEU A 293 -24.35 0.57 2.40
CA LEU A 293 -23.15 -0.02 1.78
C LEU A 293 -23.47 -0.67 0.43
N MET A 294 -24.64 -1.30 0.27
CA MET A 294 -25.12 -1.79 -1.03
C MET A 294 -25.37 -0.66 -2.05
N PHE A 295 -25.80 0.51 -1.60
CA PHE A 295 -25.87 1.71 -2.45
C PHE A 295 -24.48 2.17 -2.89
N TRP A 296 -23.48 2.14 -2.00
CA TRP A 296 -22.09 2.47 -2.35
C TRP A 296 -21.42 1.43 -3.26
N SER A 297 -21.89 0.18 -3.26
CA SER A 297 -21.46 -0.84 -4.22
C SER A 297 -22.00 -0.64 -5.65
N ARG A 298 -22.76 0.43 -5.94
CA ARG A 298 -23.30 0.67 -7.29
C ARG A 298 -22.22 1.22 -8.23
N PRO A 299 -22.18 0.81 -9.51
CA PRO A 299 -21.18 1.28 -10.49
C PRO A 299 -21.04 2.81 -10.53
N GLN A 300 -22.17 3.53 -10.56
CA GLN A 300 -22.21 5.00 -10.62
C GLN A 300 -21.55 5.67 -9.40
N VAL A 301 -21.60 5.04 -8.22
CA VAL A 301 -20.95 5.54 -7.01
C VAL A 301 -19.46 5.23 -7.07
N ALA A 302 -19.09 4.01 -7.45
CA ALA A 302 -17.71 3.61 -7.63
C ALA A 302 -16.99 4.47 -8.70
N GLU A 303 -17.64 4.81 -9.81
CA GLU A 303 -17.07 5.70 -10.84
C GLU A 303 -16.81 7.11 -10.29
N ARG A 304 -17.71 7.65 -9.46
CA ARG A 304 -17.48 8.94 -8.79
C ARG A 304 -16.32 8.83 -7.81
N TRP A 305 -16.23 7.73 -7.07
CA TRP A 305 -15.13 7.46 -6.16
C TRP A 305 -13.80 7.38 -6.90
N VAL A 306 -13.70 6.60 -7.98
CA VAL A 306 -12.49 6.45 -8.80
C VAL A 306 -12.02 7.80 -9.33
N ARG A 307 -12.92 8.65 -9.86
CA ARG A 307 -12.56 9.99 -10.35
C ARG A 307 -12.05 10.91 -9.23
N TYR A 308 -12.69 10.86 -8.06
CA TYR A 308 -12.33 11.69 -6.91
C TYR A 308 -11.04 11.23 -6.22
N ALA A 309 -10.98 9.94 -5.89
CA ALA A 309 -9.88 9.32 -5.15
C ALA A 309 -8.69 8.99 -6.04
N LYS A 310 -8.85 9.05 -7.37
CA LYS A 310 -7.78 8.74 -8.34
C LYS A 310 -7.15 7.38 -8.05
N ALA A 311 -8.01 6.37 -7.90
CA ALA A 311 -7.68 5.03 -7.43
C ALA A 311 -8.51 3.97 -8.17
N PRO A 312 -7.99 2.75 -8.38
CA PRO A 312 -8.79 1.66 -8.95
C PRO A 312 -9.87 1.22 -7.95
N THR A 313 -10.84 0.44 -8.42
CA THR A 313 -11.92 -0.11 -7.59
C THR A 313 -12.16 -1.59 -7.89
N GLY A 314 -12.56 -2.34 -6.86
CA GLY A 314 -13.00 -3.72 -6.92
C GLY A 314 -14.49 -3.87 -7.22
N VAL A 315 -15.26 -2.77 -7.24
CA VAL A 315 -16.67 -2.78 -7.67
C VAL A 315 -16.76 -3.00 -9.18
N ALA A 316 -17.69 -3.84 -9.60
CA ALA A 316 -17.97 -4.12 -11.01
C ALA A 316 -18.65 -2.91 -11.68
N GLY A 317 -18.28 -2.60 -12.93
CA GLY A 317 -18.86 -1.49 -13.67
C GLY A 317 -18.05 -1.10 -14.91
N ASN A 318 -18.66 -0.29 -15.78
CA ASN A 318 -18.01 0.25 -16.98
C ASN A 318 -17.22 1.51 -16.62
N ILE A 319 -16.15 1.33 -15.87
CA ILE A 319 -15.25 2.44 -15.51
C ILE A 319 -14.40 2.70 -16.75
N SER A 320 -14.88 3.58 -17.62
CA SER A 320 -14.21 3.86 -18.88
C SER A 320 -12.95 4.69 -18.62
N PRO A 321 -11.76 4.22 -19.06
CA PRO A 321 -10.52 5.00 -19.04
C PRO A 321 -10.62 6.34 -19.77
N SER A 322 -11.56 6.48 -20.73
CA SER A 322 -11.72 7.66 -21.58
C SER A 322 -12.22 8.91 -20.84
N ASP A 323 -12.77 8.77 -19.64
CA ASP A 323 -13.23 9.90 -18.82
C ASP A 323 -12.15 10.40 -17.85
N ILE A 324 -10.97 9.80 -17.91
CA ILE A 324 -9.83 10.08 -17.03
C ILE A 324 -8.83 10.91 -17.86
N GLY A 325 -8.38 12.05 -17.32
CA GLY A 325 -7.79 13.15 -18.10
C GLY A 325 -6.44 12.84 -18.77
N ASN A 326 -5.90 13.85 -19.47
CA ASN A 326 -4.56 13.82 -20.08
C ASN A 326 -3.41 13.92 -19.03
N ASP A 327 -3.71 13.76 -17.74
CA ASP A 327 -2.72 13.82 -16.66
C ASP A 327 -1.83 12.57 -16.71
N PRO A 328 -0.48 12.70 -16.67
CA PRO A 328 0.44 11.57 -16.54
C PRO A 328 0.08 10.57 -15.43
N PHE A 329 -0.51 11.02 -14.33
CA PHE A 329 -0.94 10.14 -13.25
C PHE A 329 -2.11 9.23 -13.67
N ASP A 330 -3.11 9.82 -14.33
CA ASP A 330 -4.27 9.09 -14.84
C ASP A 330 -3.86 8.04 -15.88
N GLN A 331 -2.96 8.42 -16.79
CA GLN A 331 -2.41 7.52 -17.81
C GLN A 331 -1.63 6.36 -17.19
N PHE A 332 -0.91 6.60 -16.09
CA PHE A 332 -0.24 5.55 -15.34
C PHE A 332 -1.24 4.55 -14.76
N LEU A 333 -2.31 5.03 -14.10
CA LEU A 333 -3.33 4.14 -13.54
C LEU A 333 -3.95 3.23 -14.60
N ILE A 334 -4.35 3.80 -15.74
CA ILE A 334 -4.93 3.05 -16.86
C ILE A 334 -3.96 1.96 -17.31
N LYS A 335 -2.70 2.32 -17.57
CA LYS A 335 -1.70 1.37 -18.04
C LYS A 335 -1.40 0.25 -17.04
N ILE A 336 -1.32 0.55 -15.75
CA ILE A 336 -1.12 -0.46 -14.70
C ILE A 336 -2.33 -1.38 -14.60
N THR A 337 -3.55 -0.81 -14.64
CA THR A 337 -4.79 -1.60 -14.65
C THR A 337 -4.88 -2.50 -15.88
N ASP A 338 -4.59 -2.00 -17.07
CA ASP A 338 -4.66 -2.78 -18.32
C ASP A 338 -3.59 -3.87 -18.38
N LYS A 339 -2.38 -3.58 -17.89
CA LYS A 339 -1.24 -4.50 -17.93
C LYS A 339 -1.37 -5.64 -16.91
N TYR A 340 -1.81 -5.33 -15.70
CA TYR A 340 -1.78 -6.28 -14.59
C TYR A 340 -3.15 -6.76 -14.14
N GLY A 341 -4.22 -6.00 -14.41
CA GLY A 341 -5.58 -6.35 -14.05
C GLY A 341 -5.72 -6.75 -12.59
N SER A 342 -6.18 -7.97 -12.36
CA SER A 342 -6.35 -8.56 -11.03
C SER A 342 -5.09 -9.23 -10.47
N ASN A 343 -4.00 -9.31 -11.24
CA ASN A 343 -2.78 -9.98 -10.84
C ASN A 343 -1.90 -9.08 -9.95
N ILE A 344 -2.49 -8.60 -8.86
CA ILE A 344 -1.85 -7.68 -7.92
C ILE A 344 -1.84 -8.27 -6.51
N HIS A 345 -0.79 -8.00 -5.75
CA HIS A 345 -0.72 -8.42 -4.36
C HIS A 345 0.28 -7.60 -3.57
N TYR A 346 -0.15 -7.12 -2.41
CA TYR A 346 0.68 -6.51 -1.39
C TYR A 346 0.54 -7.30 -0.08
N SER A 347 1.65 -7.50 0.64
CA SER A 347 1.66 -8.22 1.92
C SER A 347 2.16 -7.30 3.02
N ASP A 348 1.47 -7.31 4.16
CA ASP A 348 1.69 -6.34 5.24
C ASP A 348 2.72 -6.80 6.28
N ASN A 349 3.03 -8.10 6.29
CA ASN A 349 3.82 -8.76 7.31
C ASN A 349 4.91 -9.64 6.67
N ALA A 350 5.82 -10.24 7.46
CA ALA A 350 6.92 -11.04 6.92
C ALA A 350 6.54 -12.48 6.52
N GLY A 351 5.28 -12.88 6.71
CA GLY A 351 4.78 -14.23 6.47
C GLY A 351 4.90 -14.66 5.02
N TYR A 352 4.74 -13.73 4.06
CA TYR A 352 4.93 -14.02 2.63
C TYR A 352 6.36 -14.48 2.28
N ILE A 353 7.35 -14.17 3.12
CA ILE A 353 8.75 -14.60 2.96
C ILE A 353 9.02 -15.82 3.85
N LEU A 354 8.76 -15.70 5.15
CA LEU A 354 9.29 -16.57 6.21
C LEU A 354 8.25 -17.54 6.80
N GLY A 355 7.01 -17.50 6.31
CA GLY A 355 5.91 -18.29 6.81
C GLY A 355 5.08 -17.61 7.90
N GLU A 356 3.82 -18.01 8.04
CA GLU A 356 2.81 -17.42 8.95
C GLU A 356 3.31 -17.22 10.40
N LYS A 357 4.05 -18.19 10.96
CA LYS A 357 4.60 -18.11 12.33
C LYS A 357 5.59 -16.95 12.54
N ASN A 358 6.11 -16.40 11.45
CA ASN A 358 7.16 -15.39 11.43
C ASN A 358 6.64 -14.02 10.96
N GLN A 359 5.32 -13.83 10.84
CA GLN A 359 4.69 -12.59 10.36
C GLN A 359 5.17 -11.32 11.07
N LEU A 360 5.47 -11.40 12.37
CA LEU A 360 5.88 -10.26 13.20
C LEU A 360 7.32 -9.77 12.93
N LEU A 361 8.13 -10.51 12.15
CA LEU A 361 9.51 -10.11 11.82
C LEU A 361 9.58 -8.94 10.83
N GLN A 362 8.46 -8.43 10.32
CA GLN A 362 8.46 -7.35 9.33
C GLN A 362 9.20 -6.09 9.82
N GLN A 363 9.06 -5.73 11.10
CA GLN A 363 9.75 -4.56 11.65
C GLN A 363 11.27 -4.76 11.73
N HIS A 364 11.72 -5.99 11.99
CA HIS A 364 13.13 -6.34 12.01
C HIS A 364 13.70 -6.22 10.60
N ILE A 365 12.99 -6.76 9.60
CA ILE A 365 13.33 -6.63 8.18
C ILE A 365 13.44 -5.16 7.79
N ASN A 366 12.43 -4.33 8.11
CA ASN A 366 12.43 -2.89 7.79
C ASN A 366 13.66 -2.18 8.37
N LYS A 367 14.04 -2.49 9.62
CA LYS A 367 15.26 -1.94 10.23
C LYS A 367 16.52 -2.35 9.46
N LYS A 368 16.60 -3.60 9.00
CA LYS A 368 17.72 -4.07 8.17
C LYS A 368 17.79 -3.36 6.83
N LEU A 369 16.65 -3.05 6.19
CA LEU A 369 16.64 -2.28 4.95
C LEU A 369 17.33 -0.92 5.11
N LEU A 370 17.03 -0.18 6.17
CA LEU A 370 17.68 1.11 6.43
C LEU A 370 19.18 0.95 6.73
N GLN A 371 19.55 -0.07 7.51
CA GLN A 371 20.96 -0.34 7.80
C GLN A 371 21.76 -0.69 6.53
N LEU A 372 21.16 -1.43 5.59
CA LEU A 372 21.76 -1.74 4.30
C LEU A 372 21.93 -0.47 3.45
N LEU A 373 20.91 0.39 3.41
CA LEU A 373 20.94 1.65 2.65
C LEU A 373 21.88 2.69 3.25
N ASP A 374 22.11 2.66 4.57
CA ASP A 374 23.14 3.46 5.24
C ASP A 374 24.57 2.88 5.05
N GLY A 375 24.70 1.67 4.47
CA GLY A 375 25.99 0.96 4.38
C GLY A 375 26.53 0.44 5.72
N ASN A 376 25.68 0.35 6.76
CA ASN A 376 26.06 -0.05 8.12
C ASN A 376 26.19 -1.57 8.31
N ILE A 377 25.62 -2.37 7.42
CA ILE A 377 25.61 -3.84 7.50
C ILE A 377 25.68 -4.43 6.08
N THR A 378 26.23 -5.63 5.93
CA THR A 378 26.19 -6.36 4.65
C THR A 378 24.87 -7.12 4.48
N ALA A 379 24.51 -7.48 3.25
CA ALA A 379 23.32 -8.30 2.99
C ALA A 379 23.38 -9.65 3.71
N GLN A 380 24.55 -10.28 3.77
CA GLN A 380 24.72 -11.57 4.44
C GLN A 380 24.50 -11.45 5.95
N GLN A 381 25.06 -10.42 6.58
CA GLN A 381 24.85 -10.17 8.01
C GLN A 381 23.37 -9.90 8.32
N ALA A 382 22.71 -9.07 7.51
CA ALA A 382 21.28 -8.80 7.66
C ALA A 382 20.42 -10.07 7.51
N TYR A 383 20.74 -10.90 6.51
CA TYR A 383 20.09 -12.19 6.29
C TYR A 383 20.28 -13.12 7.49
N ASP A 384 21.53 -13.35 7.91
CA ASP A 384 21.86 -14.27 9.00
C ASP A 384 21.20 -13.87 10.32
N GLU A 385 21.09 -12.57 10.60
CA GLU A 385 20.41 -12.06 11.79
C GLU A 385 18.91 -12.35 11.76
N ILE A 386 18.22 -12.07 10.64
CA ILE A 386 16.79 -12.39 10.52
C ILE A 386 16.55 -13.89 10.59
N MET A 387 17.37 -14.70 9.89
CA MET A 387 17.19 -16.15 9.83
C MET A 387 17.39 -16.84 11.18
N LYS A 388 18.17 -16.25 12.11
CA LYS A 388 18.29 -16.74 13.50
C LYS A 388 17.01 -16.58 14.31
N GLU A 389 16.12 -15.66 13.93
CA GLU A 389 14.86 -15.38 14.62
C GLU A 389 13.68 -16.20 14.07
N VAL A 390 13.85 -16.88 12.93
CA VAL A 390 12.83 -17.69 12.27
C VAL A 390 12.50 -18.94 13.09
N LYS A 391 11.20 -19.17 13.31
CA LYS A 391 10.64 -20.29 14.11
C LYS A 391 10.10 -21.44 13.28
#